data_AF-M5S8H9-F1
#
_entry.id   AF-M5S8H9-F1
#
_cell.length_a   1.000
_cell.length_b   1.000
_cell.length_c   1.000
_cell.angle_alpha   90.00
_cell.angle_beta   90.00
_cell.angle_gamma   90.00
#
_symmetry.space_group_name_H-M   'P 1'
#
loop_
_entity.id
_entity.type
_entity.pdbx_description
1 polymer ?
#
loop_
_entity_poly.entity_id
_entity_poly.type
_entity_poly.pdbx_seq_one_letter_code
_entity_poly.pdbx_strand_id
1 'polypeptide(L)'
;MWPLTNGNRCLVGPEAELFRGTVAMMVDQLVDELNPAAEVEHDAESDSMFTLSGPVVGFDPPHWYDMWEPQQKIWLLERVATSLLTSRPAPAMAAMFEATVEAVYVEMGNLIALEITEGRPIEPGSWRQSLLDAYVQRCPRDSFLEATHFEATTLDPCWPREIEQQIRQYEQTPSTDGDANTNSIQDANSVPDPVEKRQSDWLTYWSMVIERLLDATYGPRVHHAADAYRDGDPKLLKQFLQSKGVSPKFVQRIPPLRTKAQLQKAVTRLQALLLDE
;
A
#
# COMPACT_ATOMS: atom_id res chain seq x y z
N MET A 1 -6.37 -19.46 6.04
CA MET A 1 -7.68 -19.26 5.39
C MET A 1 -8.43 -18.15 6.07
N TRP A 2 -8.48 -17.03 5.36
CA TRP A 2 -9.17 -15.79 5.72
C TRP A 2 -10.51 -15.71 5.01
N PRO A 3 -11.56 -15.12 5.63
CA PRO A 3 -12.81 -14.86 4.94
C PRO A 3 -12.61 -13.76 3.90
N LEU A 4 -12.48 -14.16 2.63
CA LEU A 4 -12.38 -13.26 1.48
C LEU A 4 -13.71 -13.25 0.72
N THR A 5 -13.87 -12.32 -0.24
CA THR A 5 -15.14 -12.15 -0.97
C THR A 5 -15.60 -13.40 -1.72
N ASN A 6 -14.68 -14.29 -2.10
CA ASN A 6 -14.96 -15.57 -2.76
C ASN A 6 -14.89 -16.78 -1.81
N GLY A 7 -15.00 -16.54 -0.49
CA GLY A 7 -15.02 -17.56 0.54
C GLY A 7 -13.72 -17.63 1.36
N ASN A 8 -13.61 -18.66 2.19
CA ASN A 8 -12.43 -18.85 3.04
C ASN A 8 -11.28 -19.42 2.22
N ARG A 9 -10.30 -18.58 1.85
CA ARG A 9 -9.12 -19.01 1.09
C ARG A 9 -7.83 -18.33 1.59
N CYS A 10 -6.72 -18.66 0.93
CA CYS A 10 -5.45 -17.97 1.07
C CYS A 10 -5.20 -17.12 -0.18
N LEU A 11 -4.31 -16.12 -0.07
CA LEU A 11 -3.74 -15.44 -1.23
C LEU A 11 -2.82 -16.42 -1.96
N VAL A 12 -2.78 -16.36 -3.29
CA VAL A 12 -2.00 -17.28 -4.14
C VAL A 12 -1.45 -16.56 -5.36
N GLY A 13 -0.29 -16.99 -5.86
CA GLY A 13 0.34 -16.41 -7.06
C GLY A 13 0.69 -14.92 -6.87
N PRO A 14 0.54 -14.09 -7.92
CA PRO A 14 0.85 -12.65 -7.87
C PRO A 14 0.22 -11.88 -6.71
N GLU A 15 -1.03 -12.19 -6.32
CA GLU A 15 -1.67 -11.56 -5.16
C GLU A 15 -0.92 -11.85 -3.84
N ALA A 16 -0.39 -13.07 -3.69
CA ALA A 16 0.39 -13.44 -2.52
C ALA A 16 1.79 -12.79 -2.54
N GLU A 17 2.45 -12.76 -3.69
CA GLU A 17 3.78 -12.17 -3.87
C GLU A 17 3.77 -10.68 -3.56
N LEU A 18 2.80 -9.94 -4.12
CA LEU A 18 2.61 -8.52 -3.84
C LEU A 18 2.35 -8.26 -2.35
N PHE A 19 1.48 -9.07 -1.73
CA PHE A 19 1.19 -8.97 -0.30
C PHE A 19 2.44 -9.28 0.56
N ARG A 20 3.24 -10.29 0.19
CA ARG A 20 4.50 -10.62 0.88
C ARG A 20 5.50 -9.48 0.80
N GLY A 21 5.76 -8.96 -0.41
CA GLY A 21 6.70 -7.86 -0.62
C GLY A 21 6.30 -6.63 0.20
N THR A 22 5.02 -6.29 0.21
CA THR A 22 4.54 -5.13 0.98
C THR A 22 4.69 -5.35 2.49
N VAL A 23 4.31 -6.52 3.01
CA VAL A 23 4.50 -6.84 4.44
C VAL A 23 5.98 -6.86 4.82
N ALA A 24 6.87 -7.32 3.93
CA ALA A 24 8.31 -7.28 4.17
C ALA A 24 8.78 -5.83 4.38
N MET A 25 8.39 -4.91 3.49
CA MET A 25 8.74 -3.50 3.64
C MET A 25 8.24 -2.89 4.95
N MET A 26 6.98 -3.15 5.32
CA MET A 26 6.44 -2.67 6.59
C MET A 26 7.19 -3.24 7.81
N VAL A 27 7.61 -4.51 7.74
CA VAL A 27 8.36 -5.14 8.83
C VAL A 27 9.75 -4.53 8.95
N ASP A 28 10.44 -4.28 7.84
CA ASP A 28 11.76 -3.67 7.83
C ASP A 28 11.70 -2.26 8.43
N GLN A 29 10.76 -1.42 7.99
CA GLN A 29 10.51 -0.08 8.56
C GLN A 29 10.27 -0.12 10.08
N LEU A 30 9.44 -1.06 10.56
CA LEU A 30 9.14 -1.21 11.99
C LEU A 30 10.35 -1.74 12.78
N VAL A 31 11.19 -2.58 12.16
CA VAL A 31 12.42 -3.09 12.79
C VAL A 31 13.47 -1.98 12.91
N ASP A 32 13.56 -1.09 11.93
CA ASP A 32 14.43 0.09 11.97
C ASP A 32 13.97 1.07 13.06
N GLU A 33 12.67 1.35 13.15
CA GLU A 33 12.08 2.18 14.22
C GLU A 33 12.38 1.63 15.64
N LEU A 34 12.44 0.30 15.77
CA LEU A 34 12.74 -0.38 17.02
C LEU A 34 14.23 -0.40 17.39
N ASN A 35 15.13 -0.16 16.43
CA ASN A 35 16.58 -0.20 16.60
C ASN A 35 17.30 1.08 16.13
N PRO A 36 16.91 2.28 16.62
CA PRO A 36 17.49 3.54 16.16
C PRO A 36 18.99 3.69 16.50
N ALA A 37 19.51 2.88 17.43
CA ALA A 37 20.91 2.90 17.84
C ALA A 37 21.85 2.14 16.90
N ALA A 38 21.34 1.40 15.91
CA ALA A 38 22.16 0.73 14.90
C ALA A 38 22.73 1.70 13.84
N GLU A 39 22.20 2.93 13.78
CA GLU A 39 22.61 3.95 12.80
C GLU A 39 23.74 4.89 13.29
N VAL A 40 24.28 4.70 14.50
CA VAL A 40 25.23 5.65 15.12
C VAL A 40 26.72 5.34 14.82
N GLU A 41 27.03 4.44 13.88
CA GLU A 41 28.42 4.17 13.45
C GLU A 41 28.71 4.53 11.97
N HIS A 42 27.99 5.47 11.36
CA HIS A 42 28.37 6.09 10.08
C HIS A 42 28.47 7.61 10.19
N ASP A 43 29.57 8.09 10.78
CA ASP A 43 30.06 9.45 10.55
C ASP A 43 30.59 9.55 9.10
N ALA A 44 29.79 10.14 8.20
CA ALA A 44 30.19 11.04 7.11
C ALA A 44 29.13 11.06 5.99
N GLU A 45 28.47 12.20 5.81
CA GLU A 45 27.92 12.69 4.53
C GLU A 45 27.03 11.72 3.71
N SER A 46 26.20 10.93 4.38
CA SER A 46 24.96 10.47 3.77
C SER A 46 23.84 11.30 4.37
N ASP A 47 23.42 12.31 3.61
CA ASP A 47 22.12 12.95 3.79
C ASP A 47 21.05 11.88 3.54
N SER A 48 20.86 10.98 4.52
CA SER A 48 19.70 10.11 4.60
C SER A 48 18.52 11.00 4.98
N MET A 49 18.13 11.81 4.00
CA MET A 49 16.91 12.57 3.94
C MET A 49 15.73 11.59 3.70
N PHE A 50 15.67 10.50 4.46
CA PHE A 50 14.49 9.64 4.57
C PHE A 50 13.54 10.13 5.68
N THR A 51 13.78 11.31 6.22
CA THR A 51 12.71 12.08 6.88
C THR A 51 11.83 12.66 5.79
N LEU A 52 10.62 12.10 5.65
CA LEU A 52 9.49 12.57 4.84
C LEU A 52 9.08 14.01 5.21
N SER A 53 9.95 14.98 4.97
CA SER A 53 9.72 16.42 5.13
C SER A 53 9.48 17.11 3.78
N GLY A 54 9.10 16.33 2.76
CA GLY A 54 8.35 16.83 1.61
C GLY A 54 6.84 16.69 1.87
N PRO A 55 5.95 17.31 1.05
CA PRO A 55 4.53 16.98 1.12
C PRO A 55 4.40 15.47 0.98
N VAL A 56 3.83 14.81 1.99
CA VAL A 56 3.67 13.35 2.03
C VAL A 56 2.83 12.95 0.83
N VAL A 57 3.47 12.52 -0.24
CA VAL A 57 2.79 11.89 -1.38
C VAL A 57 2.52 10.46 -0.92
N GLY A 58 1.39 10.25 -0.25
CA GLY A 58 1.07 8.97 0.35
C GLY A 58 -0.34 8.93 0.93
N PHE A 59 -0.78 7.71 1.20
CA PHE A 59 -2.04 7.39 1.85
C PHE A 59 -1.81 7.25 3.36
N ASP A 60 -2.71 7.83 4.14
CA ASP A 60 -2.66 7.69 5.59
C ASP A 60 -3.04 6.25 6.00
N PRO A 61 -2.30 5.64 6.95
CA PRO A 61 -2.68 4.34 7.48
C PRO A 61 -4.02 4.40 8.21
N PRO A 62 -4.82 3.32 8.18
CA PRO A 62 -6.09 3.26 8.90
C PRO A 62 -5.87 3.48 10.40
N HIS A 63 -6.70 4.32 11.03
CA HIS A 63 -6.61 4.67 12.45
C HIS A 63 -6.46 3.44 13.38
N TRP A 64 -7.21 2.37 13.10
CA TRP A 64 -7.19 1.12 13.89
C TRP A 64 -5.91 0.30 13.77
N TYR A 65 -5.06 0.60 12.79
CA TYR A 65 -3.71 0.07 12.69
C TYR A 65 -2.70 1.06 13.28
N ASP A 66 -2.86 2.36 12.98
CA ASP A 66 -1.86 3.36 13.31
C ASP A 66 -1.73 3.63 14.83
N MET A 67 -2.83 3.51 15.57
CA MET A 67 -2.86 3.77 17.01
C MET A 67 -2.01 2.83 17.90
N TRP A 68 -1.37 1.80 17.33
CA TRP A 68 -0.62 0.79 18.07
C TRP A 68 0.89 1.00 18.02
N GLU A 69 1.58 0.54 19.06
CA GLU A 69 3.04 0.59 19.14
C GLU A 69 3.71 -0.35 18.10
N PRO A 70 4.96 -0.09 17.68
CA PRO A 70 5.62 -0.88 16.64
C PRO A 70 5.67 -2.39 16.93
N GLN A 71 5.85 -2.79 18.20
CA GLN A 71 5.84 -4.22 18.56
C GLN A 71 4.47 -4.87 18.40
N GLN A 72 3.40 -4.10 18.59
CA GLN A 72 2.01 -4.53 18.36
C GLN A 72 1.69 -4.56 16.86
N LYS A 73 2.17 -3.59 16.08
CA LYS A 73 2.08 -3.58 14.61
C LYS A 73 2.73 -4.83 14.01
N ILE A 74 3.93 -5.22 14.47
CA ILE A 74 4.58 -6.50 14.07
C ILE A 74 3.74 -7.72 14.46
N TRP A 75 3.11 -7.72 15.65
CA TRP A 75 2.21 -8.82 16.04
C TRP A 75 1.00 -8.94 15.12
N LEU A 76 0.41 -7.81 14.73
CA LEU A 76 -0.73 -7.74 13.84
C LEU A 76 -0.37 -8.28 12.45
N LEU A 77 0.75 -7.79 11.88
CA LEU A 77 1.27 -8.25 10.60
C LEU A 77 1.54 -9.75 10.61
N GLU A 78 2.17 -10.29 11.66
CA GLU A 78 2.40 -11.73 11.79
C GLU A 78 1.09 -12.52 11.70
N ARG A 79 0.06 -12.08 12.43
CA ARG A 79 -1.23 -12.78 12.49
C ARG A 79 -1.96 -12.74 11.16
N VAL A 80 -2.01 -11.57 10.55
CA VAL A 80 -2.68 -11.33 9.27
C VAL A 80 -1.96 -12.08 8.15
N ALA A 81 -0.65 -11.89 8.01
CA ALA A 81 0.16 -12.57 7.00
C ALA A 81 0.08 -14.09 7.15
N THR A 82 0.18 -14.62 8.36
CA THR A 82 0.05 -16.07 8.59
C THR A 82 -1.30 -16.60 8.11
N SER A 83 -2.40 -15.93 8.44
CA SER A 83 -3.74 -16.43 8.09
C SER A 83 -4.10 -16.24 6.61
N LEU A 84 -3.47 -15.28 5.94
CA LEU A 84 -3.67 -14.99 4.52
C LEU A 84 -2.77 -15.79 3.59
N LEU A 85 -1.53 -16.02 3.97
CA LEU A 85 -0.53 -16.71 3.16
C LEU A 85 -0.47 -18.22 3.44
N THR A 86 -1.14 -18.69 4.50
CA THR A 86 -1.14 -20.12 4.88
C THR A 86 -2.54 -20.64 5.19
N SER A 87 -2.69 -21.97 5.19
CA SER A 87 -3.94 -22.66 5.54
C SER A 87 -4.37 -22.50 7.01
N ARG A 88 -3.64 -21.73 7.83
CA ARG A 88 -4.02 -21.48 9.22
C ARG A 88 -5.32 -20.66 9.32
N PRO A 89 -6.23 -20.98 10.26
CA PRO A 89 -7.49 -20.26 10.37
C PRO A 89 -7.27 -18.77 10.69
N ALA A 90 -8.11 -17.91 10.14
CA ALA A 90 -8.14 -16.51 10.53
C ALA A 90 -8.49 -16.35 12.01
N PRO A 91 -7.92 -15.34 12.68
CA PRO A 91 -8.39 -14.98 14.01
C PRO A 91 -9.85 -14.51 13.91
N ALA A 92 -10.58 -14.60 15.03
CA ALA A 92 -11.94 -14.09 15.05
C ALA A 92 -11.97 -12.60 14.70
N MET A 93 -12.91 -12.20 13.84
CA MET A 93 -12.98 -10.83 13.27
C MET A 93 -12.88 -9.75 14.35
N ALA A 94 -12.05 -8.76 14.08
CA ALA A 94 -11.81 -7.60 14.94
C ALA A 94 -11.35 -6.42 14.09
N ALA A 95 -11.66 -5.20 14.52
CA ALA A 95 -11.33 -3.97 13.80
C ALA A 95 -9.83 -3.87 13.49
N MET A 96 -8.97 -4.15 14.48
CA MET A 96 -7.52 -4.14 14.32
C MET A 96 -7.03 -5.06 13.19
N PHE A 97 -7.69 -6.19 12.94
CA PHE A 97 -7.28 -7.15 11.92
C PHE A 97 -7.69 -6.72 10.51
N GLU A 98 -8.90 -6.18 10.34
CA GLU A 98 -9.33 -5.58 9.08
C GLU A 98 -8.47 -4.36 8.72
N ALA A 99 -8.24 -3.49 9.70
CA ALA A 99 -7.40 -2.31 9.53
C ALA A 99 -5.94 -2.66 9.22
N THR A 100 -5.41 -3.75 9.78
CA THR A 100 -4.06 -4.21 9.44
C THR A 100 -3.97 -4.66 7.99
N VAL A 101 -4.98 -5.38 7.49
CA VAL A 101 -5.02 -5.75 6.07
C VAL A 101 -5.02 -4.49 5.21
N GLU A 102 -5.91 -3.55 5.50
CA GLU A 102 -6.01 -2.31 4.75
C GLU A 102 -4.72 -1.49 4.81
N ALA A 103 -4.05 -1.45 5.97
CA ALA A 103 -2.75 -0.80 6.11
C ALA A 103 -1.69 -1.40 5.16
N VAL A 104 -1.73 -2.70 4.87
CA VAL A 104 -0.85 -3.30 3.87
C VAL A 104 -1.16 -2.75 2.47
N TYR A 105 -2.43 -2.58 2.09
CA TYR A 105 -2.78 -2.02 0.78
C TYR A 105 -2.53 -0.51 0.68
N VAL A 106 -2.67 0.22 1.78
CA VAL A 106 -2.25 1.63 1.89
C VAL A 106 -0.74 1.73 1.67
N GLU A 107 0.05 0.89 2.33
CA GLU A 107 1.51 0.90 2.15
C GLU A 107 1.93 0.53 0.72
N MET A 108 1.24 -0.44 0.11
CA MET A 108 1.43 -0.73 -1.31
C MET A 108 1.20 0.50 -2.20
N GLY A 109 0.18 1.30 -1.88
CA GLY A 109 -0.06 2.58 -2.53
C GLY A 109 1.07 3.59 -2.32
N ASN A 110 1.64 3.64 -1.11
CA ASN A 110 2.80 4.49 -0.80
C ASN A 110 4.04 4.06 -1.60
N LEU A 111 4.28 2.75 -1.73
CA LEU A 111 5.40 2.20 -2.50
C LEU A 111 5.24 2.49 -4.00
N ILE A 112 4.02 2.42 -4.54
CA ILE A 112 3.71 2.82 -5.92
C ILE A 112 3.89 4.33 -6.10
N ALA A 113 3.41 5.13 -5.16
CA ALA A 113 3.58 6.57 -5.19
C ALA A 113 5.07 6.95 -5.23
N LEU A 114 5.88 6.31 -4.37
CA LEU A 114 7.32 6.47 -4.36
C LEU A 114 7.94 6.10 -5.72
N GLU A 115 7.62 4.91 -6.25
CA GLU A 115 8.11 4.43 -7.55
C GLU A 115 7.82 5.45 -8.69
N ILE A 116 6.63 6.05 -8.68
CA ILE A 116 6.21 7.07 -9.66
C ILE A 116 6.99 8.38 -9.43
N THR A 117 7.12 8.83 -8.19
CA THR A 117 7.83 10.08 -7.88
C THR A 117 9.32 10.00 -8.22
N GLU A 118 9.92 8.81 -8.15
CA GLU A 118 11.30 8.55 -8.57
C GLU A 118 11.44 8.40 -10.09
N GLY A 119 10.33 8.38 -10.84
CA GLY A 119 10.32 8.28 -12.30
C GLY A 119 10.81 6.93 -12.82
N ARG A 120 10.71 5.85 -12.03
CA ARG A 120 11.07 4.50 -12.49
C ARG A 120 10.08 4.05 -13.57
N PRO A 121 10.49 3.28 -14.59
CA PRO A 121 9.56 2.68 -15.55
C PRO A 121 8.81 1.49 -14.95
N ILE A 122 7.67 1.12 -15.54
CA ILE A 122 6.96 -0.13 -15.20
C ILE A 122 7.72 -1.30 -15.83
N GLU A 123 8.40 -2.07 -15.00
CA GLU A 123 9.19 -3.24 -15.41
C GLU A 123 8.80 -4.49 -14.58
N PRO A 124 9.13 -5.71 -15.05
CA PRO A 124 8.93 -6.92 -14.26
C PRO A 124 9.60 -6.80 -12.87
N GLY A 125 8.80 -6.95 -11.81
CA GLY A 125 9.24 -6.79 -10.41
C GLY A 125 9.05 -5.38 -9.82
N SER A 126 8.57 -4.41 -10.60
CA SER A 126 8.11 -3.12 -10.07
C SER A 126 6.80 -3.26 -9.27
N TRP A 127 6.53 -2.36 -8.33
CA TRP A 127 5.30 -2.38 -7.53
C TRP A 127 4.07 -2.20 -8.41
N ARG A 128 4.16 -1.30 -9.40
CA ARG A 128 3.10 -1.08 -10.38
C ARG A 128 2.82 -2.35 -11.19
N GLN A 129 3.84 -3.04 -11.69
CA GLN A 129 3.63 -4.29 -12.43
C GLN A 129 3.06 -5.39 -11.55
N SER A 130 3.60 -5.59 -10.35
CA SER A 130 3.10 -6.61 -9.41
C SER A 130 1.64 -6.36 -9.01
N LEU A 131 1.22 -5.09 -8.87
CA LEU A 131 -0.19 -4.73 -8.65
C LEU A 131 -1.06 -5.11 -9.85
N LEU A 132 -0.62 -4.81 -11.07
CA LEU A 132 -1.36 -5.18 -12.29
C LEU A 132 -1.49 -6.71 -12.41
N ASP A 133 -0.42 -7.46 -12.15
CA ASP A 133 -0.43 -8.93 -12.20
C ASP A 133 -1.41 -9.53 -11.17
N ALA A 134 -1.36 -9.04 -9.93
CA ALA A 134 -2.30 -9.43 -8.87
C ALA A 134 -3.75 -9.10 -9.24
N TYR A 135 -3.97 -7.92 -9.83
CA TYR A 135 -5.30 -7.50 -10.26
C TYR A 135 -5.85 -8.36 -11.40
N VAL A 136 -5.07 -8.58 -12.47
CA VAL A 136 -5.48 -9.40 -13.62
C VAL A 136 -5.85 -10.81 -13.19
N GLN A 137 -5.06 -11.40 -12.28
CA GLN A 137 -5.37 -12.69 -11.69
C GLN A 137 -6.68 -12.68 -10.89
N ARG A 138 -6.91 -11.62 -10.09
CA ARG A 138 -8.04 -11.54 -9.15
C ARG A 138 -9.37 -11.14 -9.81
N CYS A 139 -9.29 -10.29 -10.83
CA CYS A 139 -10.41 -9.61 -11.50
C CYS A 139 -10.40 -9.83 -13.02
N PRO A 140 -10.37 -11.09 -13.52
CA PRO A 140 -10.16 -11.39 -14.94
C PRO A 140 -11.32 -10.99 -15.87
N ARG A 141 -12.43 -10.51 -15.32
CA ARG A 141 -13.63 -10.07 -16.08
C ARG A 141 -13.93 -8.58 -15.90
N ASP A 142 -13.07 -7.84 -15.20
CA ASP A 142 -13.24 -6.41 -15.05
C ASP A 142 -12.73 -5.73 -16.33
N SER A 143 -13.65 -5.51 -17.28
CA SER A 143 -13.40 -4.90 -18.59
C SER A 143 -12.76 -3.52 -18.53
N PHE A 144 -12.79 -2.85 -17.38
CA PHE A 144 -12.22 -1.53 -17.20
C PHE A 144 -10.69 -1.57 -17.31
N LEU A 145 -10.05 -2.62 -16.81
CA LEU A 145 -8.60 -2.76 -16.79
C LEU A 145 -8.02 -3.60 -17.94
N GLU A 146 -8.80 -4.34 -18.74
CA GLU A 146 -8.27 -4.82 -20.03
C GLU A 146 -7.98 -3.65 -20.99
N ALA A 147 -8.83 -2.62 -20.96
CA ALA A 147 -8.60 -1.38 -21.68
C ALA A 147 -7.43 -0.57 -21.07
N THR A 148 -7.36 -0.45 -19.74
CA THR A 148 -6.31 0.33 -19.08
C THR A 148 -5.01 -0.43 -18.79
N HIS A 149 -4.96 -1.76 -18.86
CA HIS A 149 -3.71 -2.54 -18.87
C HIS A 149 -3.02 -2.32 -20.21
N PHE A 150 -3.76 -2.33 -21.32
CA PHE A 150 -3.22 -1.95 -22.62
C PHE A 150 -2.70 -0.51 -22.58
N GLU A 151 -3.49 0.45 -22.09
CA GLU A 151 -3.03 1.85 -21.98
C GLU A 151 -1.85 1.99 -21.00
N ALA A 152 -1.90 1.48 -19.77
CA ALA A 152 -0.82 1.62 -18.79
C ALA A 152 0.49 0.90 -19.15
N THR A 153 0.44 -0.14 -19.98
CA THR A 153 1.65 -0.83 -20.49
C THR A 153 2.13 -0.30 -21.85
N THR A 154 1.34 0.50 -22.58
CA THR A 154 1.75 1.13 -23.85
C THR A 154 1.93 2.64 -23.80
N LEU A 155 1.37 3.28 -22.79
CA LEU A 155 1.40 4.71 -22.45
C LEU A 155 1.40 4.77 -20.93
N ASP A 156 2.57 4.72 -20.28
CA ASP A 156 2.63 4.92 -18.83
C ASP A 156 1.90 6.26 -18.54
N PRO A 157 0.76 6.28 -17.82
CA PRO A 157 0.03 7.51 -17.53
C PRO A 157 0.89 8.51 -16.73
N CYS A 158 2.04 8.06 -16.24
CA CYS A 158 3.02 8.83 -15.50
C CYS A 158 4.19 9.36 -16.37
N TRP A 159 4.32 8.97 -17.65
CA TRP A 159 5.43 9.46 -18.48
C TRP A 159 5.15 10.86 -19.06
N PRO A 160 6.09 11.82 -18.93
CA PRO A 160 6.02 13.07 -19.66
C PRO A 160 6.01 12.77 -21.17
N ARG A 161 5.08 13.38 -21.92
CA ARG A 161 5.09 13.33 -23.39
C ARG A 161 6.41 13.86 -23.96
N GLU A 162 7.12 14.66 -23.20
CA GLU A 162 8.45 15.18 -23.49
C GLU A 162 9.52 14.08 -23.40
N ILE A 163 9.42 13.13 -22.46
CA ILE A 163 10.33 11.97 -22.36
C ILE A 163 9.96 10.94 -23.45
N GLU A 164 8.68 10.71 -23.74
CA GLU A 164 8.27 9.89 -24.89
C GLU A 164 8.75 10.48 -26.21
N GLN A 165 8.65 11.82 -26.38
CA GLN A 165 9.17 12.51 -27.55
C GLN A 165 10.69 12.49 -27.60
N GLN A 166 11.39 12.62 -26.47
CA GLN A 166 12.85 12.51 -26.39
C GLN A 166 13.33 11.09 -26.69
N ILE A 167 12.67 10.04 -26.19
CA ILE A 167 13.00 8.64 -26.48
C ILE A 167 12.74 8.34 -27.97
N ARG A 168 11.58 8.76 -28.50
CA ARG A 168 11.29 8.62 -29.95
C ARG A 168 12.24 9.45 -30.82
N GLN A 169 12.69 10.61 -30.36
CA GLN A 169 13.72 11.42 -31.05
C GLN A 169 15.10 10.74 -30.96
N TYR A 170 15.47 10.17 -29.82
CA TYR A 170 16.72 9.42 -29.63
C TYR A 170 16.78 8.15 -30.50
N GLU A 171 15.65 7.47 -30.70
CA GLU A 171 15.56 6.32 -31.61
C GLU A 171 15.56 6.71 -33.10
N GLN A 172 15.22 7.96 -33.43
CA GLN A 172 15.00 8.41 -34.82
C GLN A 172 16.01 9.45 -35.34
N THR A 173 16.94 9.97 -34.53
CA THR A 173 17.91 10.95 -35.02
C THR A 173 19.36 10.67 -34.61
N PRO A 174 20.31 10.62 -35.58
CA PRO A 174 21.72 10.79 -35.30
C PRO A 174 21.99 12.26 -34.91
N SER A 175 22.64 12.44 -33.77
CA SER A 175 23.22 13.65 -33.18
C SER A 175 23.22 14.93 -34.03
N THR A 176 22.55 16.00 -33.57
CA THR A 176 23.05 17.38 -33.72
C THR A 176 22.37 18.35 -32.75
N ASP A 177 23.20 19.20 -32.12
CA ASP A 177 22.92 20.16 -31.04
C ASP A 177 22.03 21.36 -31.43
N GLY A 178 21.43 22.03 -30.42
CA GLY A 178 21.13 23.47 -30.50
C GLY A 178 19.93 24.03 -29.70
N ASP A 179 20.17 24.41 -28.44
CA ASP A 179 19.82 25.68 -27.75
C ASP A 179 18.43 26.37 -27.81
N ALA A 180 17.89 26.60 -26.59
CA ALA A 180 17.51 27.89 -25.97
C ALA A 180 16.03 28.35 -25.81
N ASN A 181 15.69 28.55 -24.52
CA ASN A 181 15.20 29.79 -23.86
C ASN A 181 13.74 29.96 -23.40
N THR A 182 13.65 30.60 -22.22
CA THR A 182 12.55 30.77 -21.24
C THR A 182 11.65 32.00 -21.45
N ASN A 183 10.41 31.93 -20.92
CA ASN A 183 9.80 32.87 -19.94
C ASN A 183 8.26 32.95 -20.08
N SER A 184 7.51 32.84 -18.98
CA SER A 184 6.20 33.52 -18.84
C SER A 184 5.79 33.73 -17.38
N ILE A 185 5.12 34.87 -17.18
CA ILE A 185 4.69 35.57 -15.96
C ILE A 185 3.45 34.89 -15.33
N GLN A 186 3.39 34.82 -13.99
CA GLN A 186 2.27 34.24 -13.22
C GLN A 186 1.16 35.28 -12.95
N ASP A 187 -0.09 34.89 -13.25
CA ASP A 187 -1.33 35.66 -13.03
C ASP A 187 -2.16 35.05 -11.88
N ALA A 188 -2.82 35.90 -11.08
CA ALA A 188 -3.46 35.56 -9.79
C ALA A 188 -4.87 34.93 -9.88
N ASN A 189 -5.13 34.12 -10.92
CA ASN A 189 -6.27 33.21 -10.99
C ASN A 189 -5.71 31.82 -11.30
N SER A 190 -5.09 31.20 -10.30
CA SER A 190 -4.37 29.94 -10.45
C SER A 190 -5.33 28.80 -10.76
N VAL A 191 -5.53 28.54 -12.05
CA VAL A 191 -5.79 27.21 -12.57
C VAL A 191 -4.75 26.29 -11.91
N PRO A 192 -5.14 25.15 -11.28
CA PRO A 192 -4.17 24.26 -10.65
C PRO A 192 -3.03 23.99 -11.61
N ASP A 193 -1.81 24.11 -11.12
CA ASP A 193 -0.60 23.96 -11.92
C ASP A 193 -0.72 22.64 -12.71
N PRO A 194 -0.44 22.60 -14.02
CA PRO A 194 -0.46 21.35 -14.77
C PRO A 194 0.34 20.23 -14.10
N VAL A 195 1.29 20.53 -13.21
CA VAL A 195 1.98 19.54 -12.36
C VAL A 195 1.10 19.00 -11.22
N GLU A 196 0.42 19.86 -10.45
CA GLU A 196 -0.47 19.46 -9.35
C GLU A 196 -1.69 18.67 -9.86
N LYS A 197 -2.28 19.13 -10.98
CA LYS A 197 -3.38 18.42 -11.62
C LYS A 197 -2.95 17.03 -12.11
N ARG A 198 -1.75 16.90 -12.65
CA ARG A 198 -1.18 15.61 -13.09
C ARG A 198 -0.89 14.68 -11.93
N GLN A 199 -0.38 15.21 -10.81
CA GLN A 199 -0.19 14.43 -9.59
C GLN A 199 -1.52 13.86 -9.08
N SER A 200 -2.57 14.68 -9.11
CA SER A 200 -3.93 14.25 -8.75
C SER A 200 -4.46 13.13 -9.68
N ASP A 201 -4.16 13.18 -10.98
CA ASP A 201 -4.73 12.26 -11.97
C ASP A 201 -4.18 10.83 -11.84
N TRP A 202 -2.85 10.65 -11.71
CA TRP A 202 -2.29 9.31 -11.53
C TRP A 202 -2.57 8.75 -10.14
N LEU A 203 -2.54 9.59 -9.11
CA LEU A 203 -2.84 9.16 -7.74
C LEU A 203 -4.26 8.62 -7.68
N THR A 204 -5.22 9.35 -8.27
CA THR A 204 -6.62 8.89 -8.37
C THR A 204 -6.74 7.57 -9.11
N TYR A 205 -6.00 7.39 -10.21
CA TYR A 205 -6.01 6.13 -10.96
C TYR A 205 -5.53 4.97 -10.11
N TRP A 206 -4.34 5.08 -9.50
CA TRP A 206 -3.76 4.00 -8.71
C TRP A 206 -4.54 3.74 -7.42
N SER A 207 -5.08 4.77 -6.75
CA SER A 207 -6.02 4.60 -5.64
C SER A 207 -7.22 3.75 -6.04
N MET A 208 -7.81 4.01 -7.21
CA MET A 208 -8.95 3.24 -7.70
C MET A 208 -8.57 1.78 -7.98
N VAL A 209 -7.39 1.50 -8.53
CA VAL A 209 -6.91 0.12 -8.75
C VAL A 209 -6.72 -0.60 -7.42
N ILE A 210 -6.08 0.06 -6.45
CA ILE A 210 -5.84 -0.48 -5.11
C ILE A 210 -7.17 -0.75 -4.39
N GLU A 211 -8.10 0.21 -4.38
CA GLU A 211 -9.43 0.03 -3.76
C GLU A 211 -10.20 -1.11 -4.40
N ARG A 212 -10.15 -1.26 -5.73
CA ARG A 212 -10.81 -2.39 -6.40
C ARG A 212 -10.16 -3.72 -6.05
N LEU A 213 -8.84 -3.79 -5.96
CA LEU A 213 -8.16 -5.00 -5.52
C LEU A 213 -8.51 -5.32 -4.07
N LEU A 214 -8.46 -4.33 -3.18
CA LEU A 214 -8.82 -4.47 -1.78
C LEU A 214 -10.28 -4.94 -1.60
N ASP A 215 -11.22 -4.33 -2.32
CA ASP A 215 -12.63 -4.72 -2.34
C ASP A 215 -12.81 -6.14 -2.89
N ALA A 216 -12.10 -6.47 -3.97
CA ALA A 216 -12.11 -7.81 -4.53
C ALA A 216 -11.50 -8.83 -3.57
N THR A 217 -10.56 -8.46 -2.72
CA THR A 217 -9.92 -9.40 -1.79
C THR A 217 -10.72 -9.52 -0.49
N TYR A 218 -11.05 -8.43 0.19
CA TYR A 218 -11.59 -8.45 1.57
C TYR A 218 -13.05 -8.00 1.70
N GLY A 219 -13.61 -7.38 0.67
CA GLY A 219 -14.99 -6.91 0.70
C GLY A 219 -15.21 -5.74 1.68
N PRO A 220 -16.43 -5.57 2.22
CA PRO A 220 -16.78 -4.39 3.00
C PRO A 220 -15.99 -4.28 4.32
N ARG A 221 -15.27 -3.16 4.49
CA ARG A 221 -14.53 -2.79 5.70
C ARG A 221 -15.50 -2.41 6.82
N VAL A 222 -15.82 -3.34 7.72
CA VAL A 222 -16.79 -3.13 8.81
C VAL A 222 -16.27 -2.11 9.81
N HIS A 223 -14.95 -2.08 10.03
CA HIS A 223 -14.34 -1.18 10.99
C HIS A 223 -14.50 0.32 10.65
N HIS A 224 -14.53 0.72 9.37
CA HIS A 224 -14.83 2.10 8.97
C HIS A 224 -16.20 2.57 9.48
N ALA A 225 -17.24 1.78 9.23
CA ALA A 225 -18.58 2.11 9.70
C ALA A 225 -18.71 1.94 11.22
N ALA A 226 -17.99 0.99 11.84
CA ALA A 226 -17.99 0.82 13.29
C ALA A 226 -17.38 2.03 14.02
N ASP A 227 -16.35 2.66 13.43
CA ASP A 227 -15.68 3.82 14.02
C ASP A 227 -16.62 5.03 14.15
N ALA A 228 -17.52 5.23 13.16
CA ALA A 228 -18.57 6.25 13.23
C ALA A 228 -19.53 6.10 14.43
N TYR A 229 -19.67 4.88 14.98
CA TYR A 229 -20.48 4.62 16.18
C TYR A 229 -19.65 4.58 17.46
N ARG A 230 -18.32 4.63 17.39
CA ARG A 230 -17.42 4.44 18.54
C ARG A 230 -17.64 5.49 19.61
N ASP A 231 -17.71 6.75 19.19
CA ASP A 231 -17.86 7.90 20.08
C ASP A 231 -19.35 8.28 20.27
N GLY A 232 -20.26 7.47 19.71
CA GLY A 232 -21.71 7.63 19.77
C GLY A 232 -22.40 6.74 20.83
N ASP A 233 -23.60 6.23 20.51
CA ASP A 233 -24.37 5.36 21.42
C ASP A 233 -23.86 3.90 21.37
N PRO A 234 -23.38 3.32 22.49
CA PRO A 234 -22.95 1.92 22.55
C PRO A 234 -24.04 0.91 22.14
N LYS A 235 -25.32 1.25 22.29
CA LYS A 235 -26.44 0.40 21.84
C LYS A 235 -26.53 0.35 20.32
N LEU A 236 -26.33 1.48 19.64
CA LEU A 236 -26.31 1.55 18.19
C LEU A 236 -25.12 0.78 17.62
N LEU A 237 -23.93 0.93 18.22
CA LEU A 237 -22.77 0.12 17.85
C LEU A 237 -23.06 -1.37 18.00
N LYS A 238 -23.66 -1.80 19.12
CA LYS A 238 -24.00 -3.21 19.34
C LYS A 238 -25.00 -3.74 18.30
N GLN A 239 -26.03 -2.96 17.97
CA GLN A 239 -27.01 -3.31 16.94
C GLN A 239 -26.36 -3.40 15.55
N PHE A 240 -25.48 -2.44 15.23
CA PHE A 240 -24.72 -2.43 13.99
C PHE A 240 -23.84 -3.68 13.87
N LEU A 241 -23.04 -4.00 14.89
CA LEU A 241 -22.17 -5.19 14.88
C LEU A 241 -22.99 -6.49 14.76
N GLN A 242 -24.14 -6.56 15.43
CA GLN A 242 -25.07 -7.70 15.29
C GLN A 242 -25.62 -7.81 13.86
N SER A 243 -26.00 -6.70 13.24
CA SER A 243 -26.50 -6.67 11.85
C SER A 243 -25.44 -7.11 10.83
N LYS A 244 -24.15 -6.90 11.15
CA LYS A 244 -23.00 -7.33 10.35
C LYS A 244 -22.52 -8.74 10.70
N GLY A 245 -23.13 -9.41 11.69
CA GLY A 245 -22.74 -10.75 12.11
C GLY A 245 -21.36 -10.81 12.79
N VAL A 246 -20.83 -9.68 13.26
CA VAL A 246 -19.51 -9.62 13.91
C VAL A 246 -19.63 -9.66 15.44
N SER A 247 -18.54 -10.00 16.12
CA SER A 247 -18.51 -10.13 17.58
C SER A 247 -18.82 -8.79 18.26
N PRO A 248 -19.55 -8.75 19.40
CA PRO A 248 -19.68 -7.53 20.21
C PRO A 248 -18.34 -6.96 20.69
N LYS A 249 -17.29 -7.80 20.74
CA LYS A 249 -15.93 -7.41 21.11
C LYS A 249 -15.09 -6.94 19.91
N PHE A 250 -15.69 -6.72 18.74
CA PHE A 250 -14.99 -6.42 17.48
C PHE A 250 -14.04 -5.21 17.59
N VAL A 251 -14.49 -4.12 18.21
CA VAL A 251 -13.68 -2.89 18.44
C VAL A 251 -12.94 -2.88 19.77
N GLN A 252 -13.10 -3.91 20.61
CA GLN A 252 -12.58 -3.92 21.98
C GLN A 252 -11.28 -4.72 22.12
N ARG A 253 -10.79 -5.31 21.02
CA ARG A 253 -9.57 -6.13 21.06
C ARG A 253 -8.35 -5.24 20.98
N ILE A 254 -7.38 -5.58 21.81
CA ILE A 254 -6.09 -4.89 21.91
C ILE A 254 -5.01 -5.91 21.53
N PRO A 255 -4.09 -5.59 20.61
CA PRO A 255 -2.95 -6.45 20.31
C PRO A 255 -2.04 -6.56 21.55
N PRO A 256 -1.52 -7.75 21.88
CA PRO A 256 -0.71 -7.92 23.08
C PRO A 256 0.66 -7.25 22.94
N LEU A 257 1.13 -6.65 24.03
CA LEU A 257 2.53 -6.23 24.16
C LEU A 257 3.44 -7.46 24.18
N ARG A 258 4.60 -7.36 23.54
CA ARG A 258 5.59 -8.44 23.44
C ARG A 258 6.89 -8.07 24.12
N THR A 259 7.52 -9.06 24.75
CA THR A 259 8.91 -8.92 25.20
C THR A 259 9.85 -8.91 23.99
N LYS A 260 11.07 -8.37 24.14
CA LYS A 260 12.09 -8.36 23.07
C LYS A 260 12.32 -9.75 22.45
N ALA A 261 12.40 -10.80 23.28
CA ALA A 261 12.57 -12.17 22.80
C ALA A 261 11.36 -12.69 22.00
N GLN A 262 10.13 -12.35 22.42
CA GLN A 262 8.92 -12.72 21.70
C GLN A 262 8.80 -11.98 20.37
N LEU A 263 9.24 -10.71 20.36
CA LEU A 263 9.28 -9.87 19.16
C LEU A 263 10.28 -10.40 18.15
N GLN A 264 11.52 -10.68 18.55
CA GLN A 264 12.52 -11.28 17.67
C GLN A 264 12.01 -12.58 17.05
N LYS A 265 11.41 -13.45 17.87
CA LYS A 265 10.82 -14.71 17.38
C LYS A 265 9.66 -14.48 16.41
N ALA A 266 8.93 -13.38 16.54
CA ALA A 266 7.85 -13.03 15.62
C ALA A 266 8.39 -12.51 14.29
N VAL A 267 9.39 -11.62 14.33
CA VAL A 267 10.10 -11.13 13.14
C VAL A 267 10.70 -12.29 12.36
N THR A 268 11.41 -13.21 13.03
CA THR A 268 11.95 -14.41 12.35
C THR A 268 10.88 -15.28 11.71
N ARG A 269 9.72 -15.45 12.36
CA ARG A 269 8.60 -16.20 11.76
C ARG A 269 7.98 -15.47 10.56
N LEU A 270 7.87 -14.15 10.65
CA LEU A 270 7.42 -13.31 9.55
C LEU A 270 8.39 -13.41 8.38
N GLN A 271 9.67 -13.17 8.59
CA GLN A 271 10.70 -13.28 7.55
C GLN A 271 10.70 -14.66 6.88
N ALA A 272 10.64 -15.74 7.67
CA ALA A 272 10.53 -17.11 7.11
C ALA A 272 9.27 -17.27 6.24
N LEU A 273 8.14 -16.75 6.71
CA LEU A 273 6.91 -16.77 5.92
C LEU A 273 7.09 -16.00 4.62
N LEU A 274 7.67 -14.80 4.66
CA LEU A 274 7.78 -13.89 3.51
C LEU A 274 8.78 -14.36 2.46
N LEU A 275 9.80 -15.12 2.86
CA LEU A 275 10.85 -15.66 1.99
C LEU A 275 10.56 -17.08 1.45
N ASP A 276 9.52 -17.76 1.96
CA ASP A 276 9.10 -19.08 1.45
C ASP A 276 8.44 -18.91 0.06
N GLU A 277 9.17 -19.32 -0.99
CA GLU A 277 8.71 -19.60 -2.36
C GLU A 277 8.12 -21.02 -2.50
#